data_AF-V4ZND2-F1
#
_entry.id   AF-V4ZND2-F1
#
_cell.length_a   1.000
_cell.length_b   1.000
_cell.length_c   1.000
_cell.angle_alpha   90.00
_cell.angle_beta   90.00
_cell.angle_gamma   90.00
#
_symmetry.space_group_name_H-M   'P 1'
#
loop_
_entity.id
_entity.type
_entity.pdbx_description
1 polymer ?
#
loop_
_entity_poly.entity_id
_entity_poly.type
_entity_poly.pdbx_seq_one_letter_code
_entity_poly.pdbx_strand_id
1 'polypeptide(L)'
;MAFTDKIYVKNHRQLASQLEANIPKGAFAGATLDMLFTGDGLSTLDSTTRDRILDFAEDFLDCDCQANPYCGCAERKFIQYVLELRAQGLGPGAIVDVMTDDYMVYAYAGDVRSFLDDAVRQLEAVETLADVEGNDEMSAKARRARKQLSG
;
A
#
# COMPACT_ATOMS: atom_id res chain seq x y z
N MET A 1 -1.35 10.66 10.54
CA MET A 1 -0.34 9.73 10.03
C MET A 1 -0.98 8.99 8.88
N ALA A 2 -0.31 8.93 7.73
CA ALA A 2 -0.84 8.24 6.55
C ALA A 2 -0.90 6.73 6.81
N PHE A 3 -1.76 6.02 6.08
CA PHE A 3 -1.81 4.55 6.17
C PHE A 3 -0.46 3.92 5.78
N THR A 4 0.22 4.48 4.78
CA THR A 4 1.53 4.02 4.29
C THR A 4 2.65 4.13 5.33
N ASP A 5 2.55 5.06 6.28
CA ASP A 5 3.49 5.17 7.42
C ASP A 5 3.42 3.96 8.37
N LYS A 6 2.36 3.15 8.26
CA LYS A 6 2.10 1.96 9.08
C LYS A 6 2.32 0.64 8.32
N ILE A 7 2.97 0.72 7.16
CA ILE A 7 3.37 -0.45 6.39
C ILE A 7 4.81 -0.77 6.73
N TYR A 8 5.04 -1.97 7.28
CA TYR A 8 6.31 -2.42 7.79
C TYR A 8 6.89 -3.55 6.94
N VAL A 9 8.21 -3.59 6.84
CA VAL A 9 8.92 -4.70 6.18
C VAL A 9 8.98 -5.91 7.12
N LYS A 10 8.47 -7.06 6.66
CA LYS A 10 8.59 -8.34 7.36
C LYS A 10 10.05 -8.73 7.48
N ASN A 11 10.43 -9.23 8.65
CA ASN A 11 11.81 -9.62 8.95
C ASN A 11 12.86 -8.51 8.72
N HIS A 12 12.49 -7.22 8.87
CA HIS A 12 13.39 -6.08 8.59
C HIS A 12 14.80 -6.20 9.20
N ARG A 13 14.95 -6.77 10.40
CA ARG A 13 16.27 -6.97 11.03
C ARG A 13 17.15 -7.97 10.28
N GLN A 14 16.54 -9.04 9.79
CA GLN A 14 17.25 -10.05 9.02
C GLN A 14 17.65 -9.49 7.66
N LEU A 15 16.73 -8.79 6.98
CA LEU A 15 17.02 -8.13 5.70
C LEU A 15 18.13 -7.09 5.85
N ALA A 16 18.02 -6.20 6.85
CA ALA A 16 19.06 -5.21 7.16
C ALA A 16 20.44 -5.86 7.40
N SER A 17 20.47 -7.01 8.08
CA SER A 17 21.72 -7.76 8.30
C SER A 17 22.29 -8.37 7.02
N GLN A 18 21.46 -8.90 6.12
CA GLN A 18 21.91 -9.51 4.86
C GLN A 18 22.34 -8.47 3.82
N LEU A 19 21.71 -7.29 3.88
CA LEU A 19 21.98 -6.16 2.99
C LEU A 19 23.13 -5.28 3.50
N GLU A 20 23.68 -5.59 4.68
CA GLU A 20 24.70 -4.79 5.37
C GLU A 20 24.32 -3.30 5.46
N ALA A 21 23.02 -3.01 5.54
CA ALA A 21 22.44 -1.68 5.43
C ALA A 21 21.48 -1.39 6.59
N ASN A 22 21.45 -0.12 7.02
CA ASN A 22 20.46 0.34 8.00
C ASN A 22 19.16 0.72 7.29
N ILE A 23 18.22 -0.22 7.24
CA ILE A 23 16.92 -0.01 6.61
C ILE A 23 15.88 0.29 7.70
N PRO A 24 15.10 1.38 7.56
CA PRO A 24 13.97 1.64 8.44
C PRO A 24 12.97 0.50 8.45
N LYS A 25 12.14 0.43 9.51
CA LYS A 25 11.05 -0.57 9.55
C LYS A 25 9.98 -0.32 8.49
N GLY A 26 9.77 0.93 8.09
CA GLY A 26 8.71 1.33 7.17
C GLY A 26 9.06 0.99 5.73
N ALA A 27 8.12 0.39 5.00
CA ALA A 27 8.28 0.07 3.58
C ALA A 27 8.37 1.34 2.71
N PHE A 28 7.62 2.39 3.10
CA PHE A 28 7.60 3.69 2.41
C PHE A 28 8.52 4.74 3.05
N ALA A 29 9.46 4.33 3.90
CA ALA A 29 10.48 5.26 4.37
C ALA A 29 11.44 5.60 3.21
N GLY A 30 11.86 6.87 3.10
CA GLY A 30 12.70 7.32 1.98
C GLY A 30 13.93 6.44 1.73
N ALA A 31 14.67 6.08 2.79
CA ALA A 31 15.83 5.19 2.68
C ALA A 31 15.49 3.77 2.20
N THR A 32 14.29 3.27 2.52
CA THR A 32 13.80 1.98 1.99
C THR A 32 13.47 2.13 0.49
N LEU A 33 12.77 3.20 0.11
CA LEU A 33 12.41 3.46 -1.28
C LEU A 33 13.65 3.68 -2.17
N ASP A 34 14.66 4.40 -1.69
CA ASP A 34 15.94 4.55 -2.40
C ASP A 34 16.57 3.20 -2.71
N MET A 35 16.66 2.34 -1.70
CA MET A 35 17.28 1.03 -1.84
C MET A 35 16.52 0.13 -2.83
N LEU A 36 15.18 0.16 -2.78
CA LEU A 36 14.34 -0.58 -3.72
C LEU A 36 14.46 -0.04 -5.14
N PHE A 37 14.60 1.28 -5.30
CA PHE A 37 14.72 1.93 -6.59
C PHE A 37 16.09 1.69 -7.25
N THR A 38 17.18 1.71 -6.48
CA THR A 38 18.53 1.43 -7.01
C THR A 38 18.81 -0.06 -7.16
N GLY A 39 18.12 -0.90 -6.38
CA GLY A 39 18.36 -2.35 -6.33
C GLY A 39 19.64 -2.74 -5.57
N ASP A 40 20.22 -1.81 -4.81
CA ASP A 40 21.49 -2.03 -4.11
C ASP A 40 21.39 -3.17 -3.09
N GLY A 41 22.35 -4.09 -3.14
CA GLY A 41 22.45 -5.21 -2.20
C GLY A 41 21.41 -6.32 -2.41
N LEU A 42 20.39 -6.15 -3.26
CA LEU A 42 19.34 -7.18 -3.45
C LEU A 42 19.89 -8.52 -3.95
N SER A 43 21.05 -8.53 -4.61
CA SER A 43 21.72 -9.75 -5.05
C SER A 43 22.23 -10.64 -3.91
N THR A 44 22.35 -10.13 -2.67
CA THR A 44 22.79 -10.90 -1.50
C THR A 44 21.65 -11.67 -0.83
N LEU A 45 20.41 -11.35 -1.18
CA LEU A 45 19.21 -12.01 -0.65
C LEU A 45 19.00 -13.38 -1.29
N ASP A 46 18.31 -14.28 -0.59
CA ASP A 46 17.83 -15.51 -1.20
C ASP A 46 16.83 -15.20 -2.33
N SER A 47 16.75 -16.08 -3.32
CA SER A 47 15.94 -15.84 -4.53
C SER A 47 14.47 -15.55 -4.19
N THR A 48 13.88 -16.27 -3.24
CA THR A 48 12.47 -16.10 -2.90
C THR A 48 12.19 -14.72 -2.30
N THR A 49 13.04 -14.28 -1.37
CA THR A 49 12.94 -12.95 -0.77
C THR A 49 13.20 -11.86 -1.81
N ARG A 50 14.22 -12.06 -2.65
CA ARG A 50 14.59 -11.11 -3.69
C ARG A 50 13.46 -10.91 -4.70
N ASP A 51 12.84 -12.00 -5.15
CA ASP A 51 11.78 -11.96 -6.16
C ASP A 51 10.57 -11.15 -5.62
N ARG A 52 10.13 -11.40 -4.38
CA ARG A 52 9.03 -10.62 -3.74
C ARG A 52 9.34 -9.13 -3.59
N ILE A 53 10.60 -8.79 -3.33
CA ILE A 53 11.03 -7.39 -3.22
C ILE A 53 11.05 -6.72 -4.59
N LEU A 54 11.49 -7.44 -5.63
CA LEU A 54 11.45 -6.96 -7.01
C LEU A 54 10.02 -6.78 -7.49
N ASP A 55 9.11 -7.72 -7.16
CA ASP A 55 7.68 -7.60 -7.46
C ASP A 55 7.09 -6.33 -6.84
N PHE A 56 7.42 -6.01 -5.58
CA PHE A 56 7.01 -4.75 -4.95
C PHE A 56 7.54 -3.53 -5.70
N ALA A 57 8.82 -3.55 -6.10
CA ALA A 57 9.43 -2.45 -6.83
C ALA A 57 8.78 -2.26 -8.21
N GLU A 58 8.54 -3.34 -8.95
CA GLU A 58 7.88 -3.32 -10.25
C GLU A 58 6.46 -2.77 -10.13
N ASP A 59 5.66 -3.30 -9.22
CA ASP A 59 4.25 -2.91 -9.10
C ASP A 59 4.09 -1.46 -8.63
N PHE A 60 4.89 -1.01 -7.64
CA PHE A 60 4.67 0.26 -6.96
C PHE A 60 5.64 1.38 -7.37
N LEU A 61 6.88 1.10 -7.74
CA LEU A 61 7.87 2.13 -8.09
C LEU A 61 7.94 2.45 -9.58
N ASP A 62 7.34 1.64 -10.45
CA ASP A 62 7.37 1.89 -11.90
C ASP A 62 6.54 3.12 -12.31
N CYS A 63 7.20 4.28 -12.49
CA CYS A 63 6.57 5.48 -13.01
C CYS A 63 7.59 6.45 -13.63
N ASP A 64 7.12 7.23 -14.62
CA ASP A 64 7.94 8.19 -15.38
C ASP A 64 8.11 9.56 -14.67
N CYS A 65 7.79 9.64 -13.37
CA CYS A 65 7.89 10.89 -12.64
C CYS A 65 9.36 11.27 -12.40
N GLN A 66 9.74 12.52 -12.65
CA GLN A 66 11.11 13.01 -12.41
C GLN A 66 11.55 12.87 -10.94
N ALA A 67 10.60 12.92 -10.01
CA ALA A 67 10.85 12.79 -8.59
C ALA A 67 10.76 11.34 -8.07
N ASN A 68 10.70 10.31 -8.93
CA ASN A 68 10.70 8.90 -8.51
C ASN A 68 11.96 8.59 -7.66
N PRO A 69 11.86 7.97 -6.47
CA PRO A 69 10.67 7.36 -5.83
C PRO A 69 9.86 8.26 -4.86
N TYR A 70 10.19 9.55 -4.79
CA TYR A 70 9.60 10.55 -3.90
C TYR A 70 8.35 11.27 -4.47
N CYS A 71 7.84 10.83 -5.61
CA CYS A 71 6.69 11.45 -6.28
C CYS A 71 5.32 11.08 -5.66
N GLY A 72 5.29 10.18 -4.67
CA GLY A 72 4.06 9.70 -4.05
C GLY A 72 3.28 8.68 -4.89
N CYS A 73 3.85 8.20 -6.00
CA CYS A 73 3.20 7.19 -6.85
C CYS A 73 3.12 5.83 -6.15
N ALA A 74 4.18 5.41 -5.47
CA ALA A 74 4.24 4.13 -4.77
C ALA A 74 3.15 4.02 -3.71
N GLU A 75 3.00 5.05 -2.87
CA GLU A 75 1.98 5.14 -1.84
C GLU A 75 0.57 5.08 -2.42
N ARG A 76 0.32 5.81 -3.51
CA ARG A 76 -1.01 5.85 -4.16
C ARG A 76 -1.36 4.51 -4.80
N LYS A 77 -0.42 3.90 -5.53
CA LYS A 77 -0.62 2.58 -6.13
C LYS A 77 -0.83 1.52 -5.06
N PHE A 78 -0.07 1.56 -3.96
CA PHE A 78 -0.23 0.63 -2.85
C PHE A 78 -1.59 0.79 -2.14
N ILE A 79 -2.02 2.03 -1.91
CA ILE A 79 -3.37 2.32 -1.38
C ILE A 79 -4.44 1.77 -2.31
N GLN A 80 -4.31 1.98 -3.62
CA GLN A 80 -5.24 1.44 -4.61
C GLN A 80 -5.29 -0.08 -4.55
N TYR A 81 -4.13 -0.75 -4.52
CA TYR A 81 -4.02 -2.20 -4.36
C TYR A 81 -4.78 -2.71 -3.12
N VAL A 82 -4.60 -2.07 -1.96
CA VAL A 82 -5.32 -2.46 -0.72
C VAL A 82 -6.84 -2.27 -0.85
N LEU A 83 -7.28 -1.20 -1.49
CA LEU A 83 -8.71 -0.96 -1.74
C LEU A 83 -9.29 -1.98 -2.75
N GLU A 84 -8.51 -2.40 -3.73
CA GLU A 84 -8.89 -3.42 -4.71
C GLU A 84 -9.02 -4.81 -4.06
N LEU A 85 -8.06 -5.22 -3.22
CA LEU A 85 -8.19 -6.43 -2.41
C LEU A 85 -9.46 -6.40 -1.57
N ARG A 86 -9.76 -5.24 -0.97
CA ARG A 86 -10.97 -5.07 -0.20
C ARG A 86 -12.23 -5.21 -1.05
N ALA A 87 -12.26 -4.60 -2.23
CA ALA A 87 -13.36 -4.69 -3.17
C ALA A 87 -13.60 -6.11 -3.71
N GLN A 88 -12.58 -6.98 -3.67
CA GLN A 88 -12.69 -8.41 -3.95
C GLN A 88 -13.31 -9.22 -2.78
N GLY A 89 -13.61 -8.58 -1.65
CA GLY A 89 -14.26 -9.19 -0.49
C GLY A 89 -13.29 -9.64 0.60
N LEU A 90 -11.99 -9.33 0.50
CA LEU A 90 -11.05 -9.69 1.55
C LEU A 90 -11.29 -8.84 2.81
N GLY A 91 -11.26 -9.49 3.97
CA GLY A 91 -11.26 -8.82 5.26
C GLY A 91 -9.86 -8.29 5.64
N PRO A 92 -9.74 -7.44 6.68
CA PRO A 92 -8.47 -6.82 7.06
C PRO A 92 -7.33 -7.81 7.33
N GLY A 93 -7.63 -8.97 7.95
CA GLY A 93 -6.64 -10.02 8.19
C GLY A 93 -6.13 -10.65 6.89
N ALA A 94 -7.05 -11.04 6.00
CA ALA A 94 -6.69 -11.62 4.70
C ALA A 94 -5.89 -10.64 3.83
N ILE A 95 -6.20 -9.34 3.88
CA ILE A 95 -5.41 -8.30 3.20
C ILE A 95 -3.97 -8.29 3.73
N VAL A 96 -3.80 -8.35 5.06
CA VAL A 96 -2.45 -8.41 5.67
C VAL A 96 -1.71 -9.66 5.21
N ASP A 97 -2.37 -10.81 5.16
CA ASP A 97 -1.77 -12.07 4.72
C ASP A 97 -1.28 -11.97 3.27
N VAL A 98 -2.12 -11.47 2.35
CA VAL A 98 -1.75 -11.29 0.93
C VAL A 98 -0.59 -10.31 0.77
N MET A 99 -0.65 -9.12 1.39
CA MET A 99 0.47 -8.16 1.37
C MET A 99 1.78 -8.76 1.88
N THR A 100 1.67 -9.60 2.92
CA THR A 100 2.82 -10.22 3.58
C THR A 100 3.44 -11.31 2.70
N ASP A 101 2.60 -12.08 2.02
CA ASP A 101 3.03 -13.20 1.20
C ASP A 101 3.55 -12.74 -0.17
N ASP A 102 2.91 -11.75 -0.78
CA ASP A 102 3.30 -11.25 -2.11
C ASP A 102 4.53 -10.34 -2.02
N TYR A 103 4.56 -9.43 -1.04
CA TYR A 103 5.53 -8.32 -1.04
C TYR A 103 6.39 -8.22 0.21
N MET A 104 6.29 -9.17 1.15
CA MET A 104 7.03 -9.11 2.43
C MET A 104 6.74 -7.83 3.23
N VAL A 105 5.57 -7.21 3.05
CA VAL A 105 5.15 -6.04 3.84
C VAL A 105 3.88 -6.34 4.62
N TYR A 106 3.75 -5.76 5.80
CA TYR A 106 2.59 -5.97 6.65
C TYR A 106 2.17 -4.68 7.35
N ALA A 107 0.90 -4.64 7.73
CA ALA A 107 0.37 -3.68 8.68
C ALA A 107 -0.33 -4.45 9.80
N TYR A 108 -0.60 -3.81 10.93
CA TYR A 108 -1.48 -4.45 11.92
C TYR A 108 -2.91 -4.48 11.36
N ALA A 109 -3.63 -5.58 11.56
CA ALA A 109 -5.00 -5.73 11.06
C ALA A 109 -5.94 -4.60 11.53
N GLY A 110 -5.69 -4.05 12.73
CA GLY A 110 -6.40 -2.87 13.24
C GLY A 110 -6.16 -1.61 12.40
N ASP A 111 -4.93 -1.40 11.91
CA ASP A 111 -4.60 -0.26 11.07
C ASP A 111 -5.23 -0.38 9.68
N VAL A 112 -5.23 -1.58 9.10
CA VAL A 112 -5.95 -1.86 7.84
C VAL A 112 -7.44 -1.60 8.02
N ARG A 113 -8.04 -2.12 9.11
CA ARG A 113 -9.45 -1.88 9.42
C ARG A 113 -9.75 -0.39 9.55
N SER A 114 -8.98 0.35 10.33
CA SER A 114 -9.18 1.80 10.50
C SER A 114 -9.05 2.55 9.18
N PHE A 115 -8.08 2.20 8.34
CA PHE A 115 -7.94 2.80 7.01
C PHE A 115 -9.17 2.55 6.12
N LEU A 116 -9.69 1.32 6.10
CA LEU A 116 -10.88 0.97 5.31
C LEU A 116 -12.15 1.65 5.84
N ASP A 117 -12.32 1.71 7.15
CA ASP A 117 -13.44 2.42 7.80
C ASP A 117 -13.41 3.92 7.45
N ASP A 118 -12.22 4.53 7.46
CA ASP A 118 -12.04 5.93 7.07
C ASP A 118 -12.33 6.14 5.57
N ALA A 119 -11.92 5.22 4.70
CA ALA A 119 -12.22 5.28 3.26
C ALA A 119 -13.74 5.22 2.99
N VAL A 120 -14.47 4.34 3.69
CA VAL A 120 -15.93 4.25 3.61
C VAL A 120 -16.60 5.56 4.02
N ARG A 121 -16.13 6.19 5.12
CA ARG A 121 -16.64 7.48 5.60
C ARG A 121 -16.34 8.62 4.62
N GLN A 122 -15.16 8.63 4.01
CA GLN A 122 -14.81 9.61 2.99
C GLN A 122 -15.72 9.49 1.77
N LEU A 123 -16.01 8.27 1.31
CA LEU A 123 -16.93 8.05 0.19
C LEU A 123 -18.37 8.47 0.54
N GLU A 124 -18.81 8.28 1.78
CA GLU A 124 -20.10 8.78 2.25
C GLU A 124 -20.17 10.32 2.26
N ALA A 125 -19.08 10.99 2.66
CA ALA A 125 -18.98 12.44 2.57
C ALA A 125 -19.02 12.92 1.11
N VAL A 126 -18.31 12.25 0.21
CA VAL A 126 -18.34 12.56 -1.24
C VAL A 126 -19.73 12.33 -1.83
N GLU A 127 -20.41 11.23 -1.47
CA GLU A 127 -21.80 10.96 -1.87
C GLU A 127 -22.73 12.10 -1.42
N THR A 128 -22.63 12.52 -0.15
CA THR A 128 -23.46 13.57 0.42
C THR A 128 -23.22 14.93 -0.24
N LEU A 129 -21.96 15.29 -0.51
CA LEU A 129 -21.62 16.54 -1.19
C LEU A 129 -22.14 16.54 -2.63
N ALA A 130 -21.98 15.43 -3.35
CA ALA A 130 -22.47 15.29 -4.71
C ALA A 130 -24.01 15.41 -4.79
N ASP A 131 -24.74 14.82 -3.84
CA ASP A 131 -26.20 14.95 -3.75
C ASP A 131 -26.63 16.42 -3.53
N VAL A 132 -25.92 17.17 -2.68
CA VAL A 132 -26.19 18.60 -2.44
C VAL A 132 -25.91 19.44 -3.70
N GLU A 133 -24.88 19.10 -4.46
CA GLU A 133 -24.52 19.78 -5.71
C GLU A 133 -25.38 19.35 -6.91
N GLY A 134 -26.26 18.35 -6.75
CA GLY A 134 -27.06 17.79 -7.84
C GLY A 134 -26.24 16.97 -8.85
N ASN A 135 -25.08 16.45 -8.44
CA ASN A 135 -24.19 15.63 -9.25
C ASN A 135 -24.51 14.12 -9.05
N ASP A 136 -25.62 13.68 -9.66
CA ASP A 136 -26.13 12.31 -9.54
C ASP A 136 -25.10 11.24 -9.96
N GLU A 137 -24.27 11.53 -10.98
CA GLU A 137 -23.23 10.61 -11.45
C GLU A 137 -22.18 10.35 -10.37
N MET A 138 -21.66 11.42 -9.76
CA MET A 138 -20.66 11.31 -8.69
C MET A 138 -21.25 10.64 -7.45
N SER A 139 -22.48 10.99 -7.07
CA SER A 139 -23.18 10.33 -5.97
C SER A 139 -23.30 8.82 -6.19
N ALA A 140 -23.75 8.41 -7.38
CA ALA A 140 -23.85 7.00 -7.73
C ALA A 140 -22.48 6.28 -7.78
N LYS A 141 -21.42 6.99 -8.18
CA LYS A 141 -20.05 6.45 -8.17
C LYS A 141 -19.55 6.24 -6.74
N ALA A 142 -19.69 7.25 -5.88
CA ALA A 142 -19.28 7.19 -4.48
C ALA A 142 -20.05 6.09 -3.71
N ARG A 143 -21.37 6.01 -3.90
CA ARG A 143 -22.22 4.96 -3.29
C ARG A 143 -21.78 3.55 -3.69
N ARG A 144 -21.43 3.33 -4.97
CA ARG A 144 -20.96 2.03 -5.46
C ARG A 144 -19.62 1.65 -4.85
N ALA A 145 -18.65 2.55 -4.86
CA ALA A 145 -17.35 2.33 -4.23
C ALA A 145 -17.50 2.04 -2.73
N ARG A 146 -18.36 2.81 -2.03
CA ARG A 146 -18.63 2.60 -0.59
C ARG A 146 -19.13 1.19 -0.30
N LYS A 147 -20.08 0.69 -1.11
CA LYS A 147 -20.61 -0.67 -0.98
C LYS A 147 -19.54 -1.74 -1.19
N GLN A 148 -18.64 -1.54 -2.15
CA GLN A 148 -17.52 -2.47 -2.38
C GLN A 148 -16.58 -2.55 -1.17
N LEU A 149 -16.37 -1.44 -0.46
CA LEU A 149 -15.45 -1.40 0.69
C LEU A 149 -16.10 -1.83 2.02
N SER A 150 -17.43 -1.83 2.10
CA SER A 150 -18.17 -2.16 3.33
C SER A 150 -18.47 -3.66 3.51
N GLY A 151 -18.23 -4.48 2.48
CA GLY A 151 -18.73 -5.87 2.33
C GLY A 151 -18.14 -6.93 3.24
#